data_AF-A0A915DSE5-F1
#
_entry.id   AF-A0A915DSE5-F1
#
_cell.length_a   1.000
_cell.length_b   1.000
_cell.length_c   1.000
_cell.angle_alpha   90.00
_cell.angle_beta   90.00
_cell.angle_gamma   90.00
#
_symmetry.space_group_name_H-M   'P 1'
#
loop_
_entity.id
_entity.type
_entity.pdbx_description
1 polymer ?
#
loop_
_entity_poly.entity_id
_entity_poly.type
_entity_poly.pdbx_seq_one_letter_code
_entity_poly.pdbx_strand_id
1 'polypeptide(L)'
;MGLTNPNSPKKTVIQKRQEIQHAISSIQFENIATEEINDEQKYGMDHLSRFTSSNIKNPDAGERRQYLTNKLQTALESVAPLLREIMSDFRSFLQKTLLGTHGQEIMNDTKVMHSLKSHQGSVVELVMLLCSQEWQTSLQKHAGLAFIELVNEGRLMAHATRDHILRVANEADFILKRLRAEDVSKHGQFDKEANEQLFGRLRDEQVSDHLISSSKRRDFWWL
;
A
#
# COMPACT_ATOMS: atom_id res chain seq x y z
N MET A 1 -36.15 33.15 -3.29
CA MET A 1 -35.13 34.22 -3.35
C MET A 1 -34.27 34.14 -2.09
N GLY A 2 -33.07 33.56 -2.22
CA GLY A 2 -32.04 33.57 -1.19
C GLY A 2 -30.71 33.71 -1.92
N LEU A 3 -30.12 34.88 -1.80
CA LEU A 3 -29.04 35.38 -2.66
C LEU A 3 -27.73 34.63 -2.39
N THR A 4 -27.18 33.98 -3.42
CA THR A 4 -25.81 33.51 -3.42
C THR A 4 -24.88 34.72 -3.47
N ASN A 5 -24.21 35.00 -2.36
CA ASN A 5 -23.14 36.01 -2.28
C ASN A 5 -21.92 35.51 -3.09
N PRO A 6 -21.47 36.21 -4.16
CA PRO A 6 -20.41 35.72 -5.05
C PRO A 6 -18.99 36.13 -4.61
N ASN A 7 -18.77 36.58 -3.37
CA ASN A 7 -17.47 37.06 -2.91
C ASN A 7 -16.82 36.19 -1.82
N SER A 8 -16.47 34.95 -2.16
CA SER A 8 -15.43 34.22 -1.43
C SER A 8 -14.08 34.38 -2.16
N PRO A 9 -13.05 34.98 -1.56
CA PRO A 9 -11.77 35.19 -2.24
C PRO A 9 -11.13 33.84 -2.59
N LYS A 10 -10.84 33.63 -3.88
CA LYS A 10 -10.08 32.47 -4.37
C LYS A 10 -8.68 32.53 -3.76
N LYS A 11 -8.36 31.60 -2.84
CA LYS A 11 -7.03 31.53 -2.20
C LYS A 11 -5.94 31.35 -3.27
N THR A 12 -5.00 32.29 -3.32
CA THR A 12 -3.87 32.30 -4.26
C THR A 12 -2.86 31.20 -3.90
N VAL A 13 -2.16 30.65 -4.90
CA VAL A 13 -1.15 29.57 -4.76
C VAL A 13 -0.10 29.86 -3.67
N ILE A 14 0.21 31.13 -3.43
CA ILE A 14 1.16 31.57 -2.40
C ILE A 14 0.61 31.34 -0.98
N GLN A 15 -0.68 31.58 -0.76
CA GLN A 15 -1.37 31.32 0.51
C GLN A 15 -1.42 29.82 0.80
N LYS A 16 -1.64 29.00 -0.23
CA LYS A 16 -1.62 27.54 -0.11
C LYS A 16 -0.22 27.00 0.20
N ARG A 17 0.84 27.63 -0.31
CA ARG A 17 2.24 27.31 0.05
C ARG A 17 2.60 27.70 1.48
N GLN A 18 2.09 28.83 1.98
CA GLN A 18 2.31 29.26 3.37
C GLN A 18 1.57 28.38 4.37
N GLU A 19 0.34 27.94 4.06
CA GLU A 19 -0.38 26.96 4.88
C GLU A 19 0.35 25.60 4.94
N ILE A 20 0.95 25.15 3.82
CA ILE A 20 1.77 23.92 3.79
C ILE A 20 3.06 24.09 4.60
N GLN A 21 3.74 25.24 4.50
CA GLN A 21 4.93 25.49 5.32
C GLN A 21 4.59 25.57 6.81
N HIS A 22 3.48 26.20 7.19
CA HIS A 22 3.04 26.24 8.58
C HIS A 22 2.60 24.87 9.10
N ALA A 23 1.99 24.03 8.24
CA ALA A 23 1.65 22.65 8.56
C ALA A 23 2.90 21.78 8.79
N ILE A 24 3.97 21.98 8.01
CA ILE A 24 5.27 21.30 8.20
C ILE A 24 5.94 21.77 9.50
N SER A 25 5.87 23.07 9.82
CA SER A 25 6.42 23.63 11.06
C SER A 25 5.62 23.29 12.33
N SER A 26 4.38 22.81 12.19
CA SER A 26 3.50 22.43 13.31
C SER A 26 3.57 20.95 13.66
N ILE A 27 4.42 20.17 12.96
CA ILE A 27 4.72 18.78 13.33
C ILE A 27 5.62 18.83 14.56
N GLN A 28 5.02 19.00 15.74
CA GLN A 28 5.67 18.63 16.98
C GLN A 28 5.80 17.12 16.99
N PHE A 29 7.04 16.63 16.97
CA PHE A 29 7.32 15.24 17.33
C PHE A 29 6.84 15.04 18.76
N GLU A 30 5.83 14.21 18.94
CA GLU A 30 5.52 13.62 20.23
C GLU A 30 6.78 12.87 20.67
N ASN A 31 7.43 13.34 21.74
CA ASN A 31 8.50 12.63 22.41
C ASN A 31 7.93 11.30 22.90
N ILE A 32 8.00 10.28 22.06
CA ILE A 32 8.00 8.90 22.52
C ILE A 32 9.21 8.81 23.44
N ALA A 33 8.96 8.68 24.74
CA ALA A 33 9.99 8.41 25.72
C ALA A 33 10.73 7.16 25.27
N THR A 34 11.90 7.37 24.65
CA THR A 34 12.91 6.34 24.53
C THR A 34 13.36 6.08 25.95
N GLU A 35 12.97 4.94 26.52
CA GLU A 35 13.70 4.38 27.65
C GLU A 35 15.18 4.38 27.25
N GLU A 36 15.97 5.16 27.97
CA GLU A 36 17.43 5.21 27.81
C GLU A 36 17.97 3.82 28.16
N ILE A 37 18.06 2.95 27.16
CA ILE A 37 18.95 1.80 27.23
C ILE A 37 20.35 2.42 27.23
N ASN A 38 21.01 2.30 28.38
CA ASN A 38 22.33 2.83 28.66
C ASN A 38 23.38 2.17 27.73
N ASP A 39 23.49 2.68 26.51
CA ASP A 39 24.34 2.18 25.42
C ASP A 39 25.72 2.86 25.40
N GLU A 40 26.11 3.57 26.47
CA GLU A 40 27.43 4.21 26.58
C GLU A 40 28.59 3.20 26.68
N GLN A 41 28.31 1.90 26.88
CA GLN A 41 29.35 0.86 26.96
C GLN A 41 29.50 -0.01 25.70
N LYS A 42 28.69 0.19 24.65
CA LYS A 42 28.67 -0.75 23.51
C LYS A 42 29.75 -0.49 22.45
N TYR A 43 30.31 0.72 22.42
CA TYR A 43 31.30 1.14 21.42
C TYR A 43 32.45 1.94 22.03
N GLY A 44 32.90 1.57 23.23
CA GLY A 44 34.06 2.19 23.85
C GLY A 44 35.35 1.97 23.03
N MET A 45 36.21 2.99 23.00
CA MET A 45 37.50 3.01 22.29
C MET A 45 38.48 1.93 22.81
N ASP A 46 38.17 1.34 23.96
CA ASP A 46 38.79 0.17 24.57
C ASP A 46 38.56 -1.14 23.78
N HIS A 47 37.50 -1.24 22.98
CA HIS A 47 37.28 -2.40 22.10
C HIS A 47 38.30 -2.49 20.96
N LEU A 48 38.82 -1.36 20.48
CA LEU A 48 39.83 -1.34 19.41
C LEU A 48 41.23 -1.65 19.96
N SER A 49 41.52 -1.22 21.19
CA SER A 49 42.82 -1.42 21.84
C SER A 49 43.04 -2.86 22.36
N ARG A 50 41.98 -3.66 22.49
CA ARG A 50 42.10 -5.12 22.68
C ARG A 50 42.72 -5.84 21.48
N PHE A 51 42.70 -5.23 20.29
CA PHE A 51 43.37 -5.77 19.09
C PHE A 51 44.83 -5.32 18.96
N THR A 52 45.24 -4.26 19.66
CA THR A 52 46.60 -3.70 19.59
C THR A 52 47.46 -4.05 20.81
N SER A 53 46.85 -4.49 21.91
CA SER A 53 47.57 -4.88 23.13
C SER A 53 48.22 -6.25 22.96
N SER A 54 49.52 -6.19 22.71
CA SER A 54 50.49 -7.25 22.53
C SER A 54 50.72 -8.08 23.80
N ASN A 55 49.74 -8.87 24.27
CA ASN A 55 50.02 -10.01 25.16
C ASN A 55 48.89 -11.05 25.28
N ILE A 56 48.44 -11.64 24.16
CA ILE A 56 47.54 -12.82 24.20
C ILE A 56 48.05 -13.82 23.17
N LYS A 57 48.33 -15.05 23.64
CA LYS A 57 48.61 -16.24 22.83
C LYS A 57 47.69 -16.23 21.62
N ASN A 58 48.29 -16.20 20.44
CA ASN A 58 47.65 -16.15 19.13
C ASN A 58 46.38 -17.03 19.13
N PRO A 59 45.15 -16.46 19.23
CA PRO A 59 43.96 -17.25 19.06
C PRO A 59 44.03 -17.80 17.64
N ASP A 60 43.79 -19.10 17.49
CA ASP A 60 43.91 -19.77 16.20
C ASP A 60 43.17 -18.94 15.15
N ALA A 61 43.81 -18.67 14.01
CA ALA A 61 43.26 -17.78 13.00
C ALA A 61 41.86 -18.26 12.53
N GLY A 62 41.54 -19.54 12.74
CA GLY A 62 40.20 -20.12 12.60
C GLY A 62 39.16 -19.53 13.57
N GLU A 63 39.44 -19.49 14.87
CA GLU A 63 38.51 -18.99 15.89
C GLU A 63 38.17 -17.51 15.68
N ARG A 64 39.18 -16.70 15.32
CA ARG A 64 38.97 -15.27 15.03
C ARG A 64 38.09 -15.07 13.79
N ARG A 65 38.30 -15.86 12.73
CA ARG A 65 37.46 -15.80 11.52
C ARG A 65 36.02 -16.18 11.84
N GLN A 66 35.82 -17.26 12.59
CA GLN A 66 34.49 -17.75 12.94
C GLN A 66 33.72 -16.76 13.81
N TYR A 67 34.39 -16.14 14.79
CA TYR A 67 33.82 -15.06 15.60
C TYR A 67 33.38 -13.86 14.75
N LEU A 68 34.21 -13.42 13.80
CA LEU A 68 33.88 -12.29 12.92
C LEU A 68 32.70 -12.61 12.00
N THR A 69 32.67 -13.80 11.40
CA THR A 69 31.56 -14.24 10.55
C THR A 69 30.25 -14.30 11.34
N ASN A 70 30.26 -14.86 12.55
CA ASN A 70 29.07 -14.91 13.40
C ASN A 70 28.59 -13.50 13.75
N LYS A 71 29.50 -12.61 14.16
CA LYS A 71 29.14 -11.22 14.49
C LYS A 71 28.56 -10.47 13.28
N LEU A 72 29.12 -10.66 12.10
CA LEU A 72 28.61 -10.07 10.85
C LEU A 72 27.21 -10.60 10.52
N GLN A 73 27.02 -11.91 10.65
CA GLN A 73 25.76 -12.57 10.33
C GLN A 73 24.65 -12.11 11.26
N THR A 74 24.89 -12.07 12.57
CA THR A 74 23.92 -11.54 13.54
C THR A 74 23.61 -10.05 13.30
N ALA A 75 24.60 -9.24 12.93
CA ALA A 75 24.39 -7.81 12.70
C ALA A 75 23.53 -7.50 11.46
N LEU A 76 23.59 -8.34 10.43
CA LEU A 76 22.91 -8.12 9.15
C LEU A 76 21.76 -9.09 8.88
N GLU A 77 21.41 -9.95 9.85
CA GLU A 77 20.40 -11.00 9.70
C GLU A 77 19.05 -10.47 9.20
N SER A 78 18.60 -9.33 9.73
CA SER A 78 17.34 -8.70 9.34
C SER A 78 17.43 -7.80 8.11
N VAL A 79 18.60 -7.23 7.84
CA VAL A 79 18.79 -6.23 6.76
C VAL A 79 19.16 -6.88 5.43
N ALA A 80 19.94 -7.96 5.46
CA ALA A 80 20.36 -8.69 4.27
C ALA A 80 19.19 -9.21 3.41
N PRO A 81 18.13 -9.87 3.96
CA PRO A 81 16.98 -10.30 3.16
C PRO A 81 16.23 -9.10 2.54
N LEU A 82 15.97 -8.05 3.32
CA LEU A 82 15.32 -6.84 2.83
C LEU A 82 16.10 -6.18 1.68
N LEU A 83 17.43 -6.10 1.79
CA LEU A 83 18.26 -5.56 0.72
C LEU A 83 18.16 -6.41 -0.55
N ARG A 84 18.11 -7.74 -0.42
CA ARG A 84 17.95 -8.66 -1.56
C ARG A 84 16.60 -8.49 -2.24
N GLU A 85 15.53 -8.34 -1.47
CA GLU A 85 14.19 -8.05 -1.99
C GLU A 85 14.18 -6.74 -2.77
N ILE A 86 14.70 -5.64 -2.21
CA ILE A 86 14.82 -4.35 -2.90
C ILE A 86 15.61 -4.49 -4.21
N MET A 87 16.75 -5.16 -4.19
CA MET A 87 17.60 -5.36 -5.37
C MET A 87 16.91 -6.21 -6.44
N SER A 88 16.05 -7.15 -6.04
CA SER A 88 15.26 -7.99 -6.94
C SER A 88 14.08 -7.24 -7.53
N ASP A 89 13.26 -6.62 -6.69
CA ASP A 89 12.02 -5.93 -7.07
C ASP A 89 12.29 -4.74 -7.98
N PHE A 90 13.34 -3.99 -7.68
CA PHE A 90 13.72 -2.79 -8.43
C PHE A 90 14.86 -3.03 -9.42
N ARG A 91 15.16 -4.29 -9.75
CA ARG A 91 16.25 -4.64 -10.67
C ARG A 91 16.21 -3.86 -11.98
N SER A 92 15.03 -3.74 -12.59
CA SER A 92 14.84 -3.10 -13.90
C SER A 92 15.27 -1.63 -13.91
N PHE A 93 15.08 -0.95 -12.78
CA PHE A 93 15.51 0.43 -12.53
C PHE A 93 16.97 0.47 -12.10
N LEU A 94 17.32 -0.28 -11.04
CA LEU A 94 18.66 -0.25 -10.44
C LEU A 94 19.76 -0.67 -11.42
N GLN A 95 19.51 -1.60 -12.34
CA GLN A 95 20.52 -2.00 -13.34
C GLN A 95 20.93 -0.85 -14.28
N LYS A 96 20.02 0.10 -14.55
CA LYS A 96 20.28 1.26 -15.42
C LYS A 96 20.94 2.40 -14.66
N THR A 97 20.75 2.44 -13.35
CA THR A 97 21.19 3.55 -12.50
C THR A 97 22.50 3.24 -11.78
N LEU A 98 22.66 2.01 -11.30
CA LEU A 98 23.90 1.52 -10.71
C LEU A 98 24.83 1.06 -11.84
N LEU A 99 25.54 2.02 -12.41
CA LEU A 99 26.53 1.78 -13.45
C LEU A 99 27.95 1.74 -12.86
N GLY A 100 28.81 0.94 -13.49
CA GLY A 100 30.22 0.87 -13.15
C GLY A 100 30.99 2.08 -13.65
N THR A 101 32.30 2.09 -13.39
CA THR A 101 33.19 3.21 -13.71
C THR A 101 33.19 3.63 -15.19
N HIS A 102 32.90 2.69 -16.10
CA HIS A 102 32.82 2.92 -17.55
C HIS A 102 31.38 2.86 -18.08
N GLY A 103 30.37 2.97 -17.22
CA GLY A 103 28.96 2.97 -17.63
C GLY A 103 28.36 1.57 -17.87
N GLN A 104 29.09 0.51 -17.51
CA GLN A 104 28.59 -0.87 -17.61
C GLN A 104 27.55 -1.20 -16.53
N GLU A 105 26.56 -2.01 -16.86
CA GLU A 105 25.54 -2.48 -15.90
C GLU A 105 26.15 -3.55 -14.96
N ILE A 106 26.55 -3.15 -13.75
CA ILE A 106 27.21 -4.05 -12.78
C ILE A 106 26.30 -5.17 -12.27
N MET A 107 24.99 -5.04 -12.44
CA MET A 107 23.99 -6.04 -12.04
C MET A 107 23.78 -7.17 -13.07
N ASN A 108 24.42 -7.12 -14.25
CA ASN A 108 24.30 -8.19 -15.24
C ASN A 108 25.29 -9.35 -15.04
N ASP A 109 26.26 -9.18 -14.14
CA ASP A 109 27.16 -10.27 -13.78
C ASP A 109 26.39 -11.40 -13.08
N THR A 110 26.54 -12.62 -13.58
CA THR A 110 25.85 -13.82 -13.09
C THR A 110 26.19 -14.12 -11.63
N LYS A 111 27.42 -13.83 -11.18
CA LYS A 111 27.85 -14.03 -9.79
C LYS A 111 27.16 -13.04 -8.85
N VAL A 112 27.03 -11.79 -9.31
CA VAL A 112 26.34 -10.72 -8.61
C VAL A 112 24.86 -11.07 -8.44
N MET A 113 24.22 -11.52 -9.52
CA MET A 113 22.83 -11.93 -9.47
C MET A 113 22.58 -13.14 -8.57
N HIS A 114 23.52 -14.08 -8.49
CA HIS A 114 23.43 -15.20 -7.57
C HIS A 114 23.45 -14.73 -6.10
N SER A 115 24.36 -13.82 -5.74
CA SER A 115 24.47 -13.26 -4.38
C SER A 115 23.25 -12.40 -3.98
N LEU A 116 22.68 -11.66 -4.93
CA LEU A 116 21.53 -10.79 -4.70
C LEU A 116 20.17 -11.54 -4.72
N LYS A 117 20.02 -12.61 -5.50
CA LYS A 117 18.76 -13.37 -5.58
C LYS A 117 18.64 -14.48 -4.55
N SER A 118 19.76 -15.06 -4.11
CA SER A 118 19.73 -16.16 -3.16
C SER A 118 19.31 -15.64 -1.78
N HIS A 119 18.06 -15.90 -1.39
CA HIS A 119 17.52 -15.52 -0.08
C HIS A 119 18.27 -16.19 1.08
N GLN A 120 18.87 -17.36 0.82
CA GLN A 120 19.74 -18.09 1.75
C GLN A 120 21.24 -17.84 1.49
N GLY A 121 21.58 -16.86 0.66
CA GLY A 121 22.96 -16.53 0.33
C GLY A 121 23.73 -16.07 1.56
N SER A 122 25.02 -16.41 1.62
CA SER A 122 25.89 -16.01 2.73
C SER A 122 25.91 -14.49 2.88
N VAL A 123 25.71 -13.99 4.10
CA VAL A 123 25.85 -12.56 4.42
C VAL A 123 27.27 -12.08 4.09
N VAL A 124 28.27 -12.95 4.24
CA VAL A 124 29.67 -12.63 3.92
C VAL A 124 29.84 -12.37 2.42
N GLU A 125 29.22 -13.17 1.56
CA GLU A 125 29.26 -12.96 0.10
C GLU A 125 28.56 -11.67 -0.31
N LEU A 126 27.45 -11.33 0.34
CA LEU A 126 26.76 -10.07 0.12
C LEU A 126 27.64 -8.88 0.51
N VAL A 127 28.29 -8.94 1.68
CA VAL A 127 29.19 -7.87 2.13
C VAL A 127 30.41 -7.75 1.23
N MET A 128 31.03 -8.87 0.84
CA MET A 128 32.15 -8.85 -0.12
C MET A 128 31.74 -8.24 -1.47
N LEU A 129 30.54 -8.54 -1.94
CA LEU A 129 29.99 -7.95 -3.16
C LEU A 129 29.83 -6.43 -3.03
N LEU A 130 29.15 -5.95 -1.98
CA LEU A 130 28.90 -4.53 -1.77
C LEU A 130 30.19 -3.74 -1.52
N CYS A 131 31.21 -4.39 -0.96
CA CYS A 131 32.54 -3.83 -0.75
C CYS A 131 33.46 -3.98 -1.97
N SER A 132 33.02 -4.58 -3.07
CA SER A 132 33.77 -4.58 -4.33
C SER A 132 33.92 -3.16 -4.86
N GLN A 133 35.08 -2.86 -5.47
CA GLN A 133 35.43 -1.53 -5.97
C GLN A 133 34.34 -0.93 -6.87
N GLU A 134 33.82 -1.71 -7.81
CA GLU A 134 32.80 -1.27 -8.76
C GLU A 134 31.47 -0.98 -8.05
N TRP A 135 31.09 -1.82 -7.09
CA TRP A 135 29.85 -1.65 -6.30
C TRP A 135 29.94 -0.45 -5.37
N GLN A 136 31.04 -0.27 -4.64
CA GLN A 136 31.24 0.90 -3.78
C GLN A 136 31.18 2.19 -4.59
N THR A 137 31.88 2.22 -5.73
CA THR A 137 31.92 3.41 -6.60
C THR A 137 30.53 3.73 -7.14
N SER A 138 29.79 2.74 -7.61
CA SER A 138 28.46 2.92 -8.17
C SER A 138 27.44 3.35 -7.11
N LEU A 139 27.44 2.68 -5.95
CA LEU A 139 26.54 3.01 -4.85
C LEU A 139 26.77 4.42 -4.33
N GLN A 140 28.04 4.81 -4.15
CA GLN A 140 28.39 6.15 -3.68
C GLN A 140 27.99 7.24 -4.68
N LYS A 141 28.12 6.99 -6.00
CA LYS A 141 27.80 7.98 -7.04
C LYS A 141 26.32 8.08 -7.37
N HIS A 142 25.62 6.96 -7.41
CA HIS A 142 24.29 6.89 -8.04
C HIS A 142 23.18 6.49 -7.08
N ALA A 143 23.44 5.67 -6.06
CA ALA A 143 22.36 5.08 -5.26
C ALA A 143 21.56 6.11 -4.46
N GLY A 144 22.21 7.13 -3.89
CA GLY A 144 21.51 8.15 -3.10
C GLY A 144 20.41 8.86 -3.89
N LEU A 145 20.74 9.37 -5.08
CA LEU A 145 19.77 10.04 -5.94
C LEU A 145 18.71 9.06 -6.47
N ALA A 146 19.14 7.86 -6.87
CA ALA A 146 18.26 6.81 -7.37
C ALA A 146 17.19 6.39 -6.35
N PHE A 147 17.56 6.22 -5.09
CA PHE A 147 16.63 5.82 -4.03
C PHE A 147 15.65 6.94 -3.71
N ILE A 148 16.07 8.19 -3.72
CA ILE A 148 15.17 9.33 -3.53
C ILE A 148 14.13 9.40 -4.67
N GLU A 149 14.57 9.24 -5.92
CA GLU A 149 13.68 9.22 -7.08
C GLU A 149 12.69 8.06 -7.01
N LEU A 150 13.17 6.86 -6.72
CA LEU A 150 12.34 5.66 -6.57
C LEU A 150 11.28 5.80 -5.48
N VAL A 151 11.65 6.33 -4.30
CA VAL A 151 10.70 6.58 -3.21
C VAL A 151 9.69 7.66 -3.60
N ASN A 152 10.13 8.71 -4.30
CA ASN A 152 9.23 9.77 -4.75
C ASN A 152 8.20 9.25 -5.76
N GLU A 153 8.62 8.47 -6.75
CA GLU A 153 7.72 7.83 -7.71
C GLU A 153 6.75 6.87 -7.02
N GLY A 154 7.24 6.04 -6.08
CA GLY A 154 6.40 5.15 -5.29
C GLY A 154 5.30 5.91 -4.53
N ARG A 155 5.62 7.06 -3.94
CA ARG A 155 4.62 7.92 -3.27
C ARG A 155 3.58 8.49 -4.24
N LEU A 156 4.01 8.97 -5.41
CA LEU A 156 3.09 9.48 -6.44
C LEU A 156 2.14 8.38 -6.93
N MET A 157 2.66 7.19 -7.21
CA MET A 157 1.85 6.04 -7.62
C MET A 157 0.86 5.59 -6.53
N ALA A 158 1.29 5.58 -5.26
CA ALA A 158 0.42 5.23 -4.14
C ALA A 158 -0.76 6.22 -4.01
N HIS A 159 -0.49 7.53 -4.16
CA HIS A 159 -1.54 8.55 -4.19
C HIS A 159 -2.52 8.34 -5.34
N ALA A 160 -2.02 8.13 -6.56
CA ALA A 160 -2.86 7.90 -7.74
C ALA A 160 -3.72 6.63 -7.59
N THR A 161 -3.14 5.56 -7.02
CA THR A 161 -3.85 4.30 -6.77
C THR A 161 -4.95 4.48 -5.73
N ARG A 162 -4.67 5.19 -4.63
CA ARG A 162 -5.68 5.51 -3.61
C ARG A 162 -6.85 6.29 -4.22
N ASP A 163 -6.57 7.32 -5.00
CA ASP A 163 -7.60 8.14 -5.64
C ASP A 163 -8.43 7.33 -6.64
N HIS A 164 -7.79 6.42 -7.38
CA HIS A 164 -8.49 5.50 -8.27
C HIS A 164 -9.44 4.58 -7.50
N ILE A 165 -8.97 3.93 -6.44
CA ILE A 165 -9.79 3.05 -5.59
C ILE A 165 -10.98 3.82 -5.01
N LEU A 166 -10.76 5.04 -4.51
CA LEU A 166 -11.84 5.87 -3.97
C LEU A 166 -12.89 6.20 -5.02
N ARG A 167 -12.48 6.56 -6.25
CA ARG A 167 -13.42 6.80 -7.35
C ARG A 167 -14.21 5.54 -7.73
N VAL A 168 -13.54 4.39 -7.84
CA VAL A 168 -14.19 3.11 -8.15
C VAL A 168 -15.19 2.73 -7.06
N ALA A 169 -14.84 2.91 -5.78
CA ALA A 169 -15.73 2.64 -4.66
C ALA A 169 -16.98 3.55 -4.69
N ASN A 170 -16.80 4.84 -4.98
CA ASN A 170 -17.92 5.78 -5.10
C ASN A 170 -18.85 5.42 -6.27
N GLU A 171 -18.29 5.00 -7.41
CA GLU A 171 -19.08 4.54 -8.56
C GLU A 171 -19.87 3.27 -8.21
N ALA A 172 -19.25 2.32 -7.52
CA ALA A 172 -19.94 1.11 -7.05
C ALA A 172 -21.09 1.43 -6.09
N ASP A 173 -20.88 2.32 -5.13
CA ASP A 173 -21.92 2.76 -4.19
C ASP A 173 -23.08 3.47 -4.91
N PHE A 174 -22.77 4.31 -5.92
CA PHE A 174 -23.78 4.93 -6.77
C PHE A 174 -24.64 3.90 -7.50
N ILE A 175 -24.01 2.89 -8.13
CA ILE A 175 -24.71 1.82 -8.84
C ILE A 175 -25.60 1.03 -7.88
N LEU A 176 -25.11 0.65 -6.70
CA LEU A 176 -25.88 -0.10 -5.71
C LEU A 176 -27.09 0.69 -5.20
N LYS A 177 -26.93 1.99 -4.94
CA LYS A 177 -28.04 2.88 -4.55
C LYS A 177 -29.10 2.95 -5.65
N ARG A 178 -28.68 3.05 -6.91
CA ARG A 178 -29.59 3.09 -8.06
C ARG A 178 -30.34 1.77 -8.23
N LEU A 179 -29.64 0.63 -8.15
CA LEU A 179 -30.25 -0.70 -8.22
C LEU A 179 -31.26 -0.91 -7.09
N ARG A 180 -30.93 -0.49 -5.87
CA ARG A 180 -31.85 -0.56 -4.72
C ARG A 180 -33.10 0.30 -4.94
N ALA A 181 -32.95 1.52 -5.45
CA ALA A 181 -34.10 2.39 -5.72
C ALA A 181 -35.00 1.80 -6.83
N GLU A 182 -34.40 1.23 -7.87
CA GLU A 182 -35.13 0.55 -8.94
C GLU A 182 -35.88 -0.68 -8.43
N ASP A 183 -35.26 -1.48 -7.57
CA ASP A 183 -35.88 -2.67 -6.96
C ASP A 183 -37.11 -2.31 -6.13
N VAL A 184 -37.00 -1.28 -5.28
CA VAL A 184 -38.15 -0.75 -4.50
C VAL A 184 -39.26 -0.24 -5.42
N SER A 185 -38.91 0.46 -6.51
CA SER A 185 -39.89 0.96 -7.47
C SER A 185 -40.62 -0.17 -8.19
N LYS A 186 -39.91 -1.22 -8.60
CA LYS A 186 -40.51 -2.40 -9.24
C LYS A 186 -41.40 -3.17 -8.28
N HIS A 187 -41.00 -3.33 -7.02
CA HIS A 187 -41.82 -3.96 -6.01
C HIS A 187 -43.13 -3.20 -5.78
N GLY A 188 -43.07 -1.88 -5.65
CA GLY A 188 -44.28 -1.06 -5.53
C GLY A 188 -45.19 -1.12 -6.77
N GLN A 189 -44.62 -1.25 -7.96
CA GLN A 189 -45.39 -1.46 -9.19
C GLN A 189 -46.08 -2.84 -9.20
N PHE A 190 -45.36 -3.90 -8.82
CA PHE A 190 -45.91 -5.25 -8.73
C PHE A 190 -47.08 -5.32 -7.73
N ASP A 191 -46.92 -4.73 -6.54
CA ASP A 191 -47.98 -4.70 -5.53
C ASP A 191 -49.22 -3.96 -6.03
N LYS A 192 -49.02 -2.86 -6.76
CA LYS A 192 -50.12 -2.11 -7.37
C LYS A 192 -50.85 -2.96 -8.43
N GLU A 193 -50.12 -3.59 -9.34
CA GLU A 193 -50.69 -4.44 -10.39
C GLU A 193 -51.41 -5.65 -9.78
N ALA A 194 -50.85 -6.28 -8.75
CA ALA A 194 -51.47 -7.38 -8.04
C ALA A 194 -52.78 -6.96 -7.36
N ASN A 195 -52.80 -5.78 -6.73
CA ASN A 195 -53.99 -5.25 -6.08
C ASN A 195 -55.07 -4.89 -7.11
N GLU A 196 -54.70 -4.25 -8.22
CA GLU A 196 -55.61 -3.96 -9.34
C GLU A 196 -56.23 -5.24 -9.93
N GLN A 197 -55.43 -6.29 -10.12
CA GLN A 197 -55.93 -7.60 -10.55
C GLN A 197 -56.89 -8.22 -9.54
N LEU A 198 -56.59 -8.15 -8.24
CA LEU A 198 -57.49 -8.64 -7.19
C LEU A 198 -58.82 -7.88 -7.17
N PHE A 199 -58.79 -6.54 -7.27
CA PHE A 199 -60.01 -5.73 -7.39
C PHE A 199 -60.82 -6.04 -8.64
N GLY A 200 -60.15 -6.28 -9.77
CA GLY A 200 -60.78 -6.75 -11.00
C GLY A 200 -61.53 -8.06 -10.79
N ARG A 201 -60.86 -9.06 -10.19
CA ARG A 201 -61.47 -10.36 -9.89
C ARG A 201 -62.65 -10.27 -8.93
N LEU A 202 -62.56 -9.44 -7.89
CA LEU A 202 -63.67 -9.24 -6.95
C LEU A 202 -64.87 -8.58 -7.62
N ARG A 203 -64.63 -7.63 -8.55
CA ARG A 203 -65.70 -7.03 -9.36
C ARG A 203 -66.36 -8.07 -10.26
N ASP A 204 -65.56 -8.92 -10.91
CA ASP A 204 -66.07 -9.97 -11.79
C ASP A 204 -66.89 -11.02 -11.00
N GLU A 205 -66.44 -11.37 -9.78
CA GLU A 205 -67.17 -12.24 -8.86
C GLU A 205 -68.52 -11.61 -8.45
N GLN A 206 -68.53 -10.33 -8.09
CA GLN A 206 -69.78 -9.61 -7.78
C GLN A 206 -70.76 -9.59 -8.96
N VAL A 207 -70.25 -9.41 -10.19
CA VAL A 207 -71.08 -9.48 -11.40
C VAL A 207 -71.63 -10.89 -11.58
N SER A 208 -70.81 -11.92 -11.42
CA SER A 208 -71.21 -13.33 -11.48
C SER A 208 -72.32 -13.65 -10.45
N ASP A 209 -72.13 -13.24 -9.20
CA ASP A 209 -73.12 -13.41 -8.12
C ASP A 209 -74.45 -12.69 -8.42
N HIS A 210 -74.37 -11.49 -8.98
CA HIS A 210 -75.55 -10.74 -9.40
C HIS A 210 -76.32 -11.47 -10.51
N LEU A 211 -75.62 -12.06 -11.48
CA LEU A 211 -76.23 -12.86 -12.55
C LEU A 211 -76.88 -14.14 -12.00
N ILE A 212 -76.21 -14.86 -11.09
CA ILE A 212 -76.73 -16.08 -10.47
C ILE A 212 -77.99 -15.78 -9.64
N SER A 213 -77.93 -14.75 -8.78
CA SER A 213 -79.06 -14.36 -7.93
C SER A 213 -80.27 -13.91 -8.76
N SER A 214 -80.05 -13.21 -9.88
CA SER A 214 -81.10 -12.84 -10.82
C SER A 214 -81.72 -14.05 -11.51
N SER A 215 -80.91 -15.05 -11.92
CA SER A 215 -81.43 -16.28 -12.53
C SER A 215 -82.28 -17.07 -11.54
N LYS A 216 -81.79 -17.29 -10.31
CA LYS A 216 -82.53 -18.00 -9.25
C LYS A 216 -83.90 -17.38 -8.96
N ARG A 217 -84.00 -16.05 -8.99
CA ARG A 217 -85.29 -15.36 -8.81
C ARG A 217 -86.27 -15.66 -9.94
N ARG A 218 -85.82 -15.77 -11.20
CA ARG A 218 -86.70 -16.15 -12.31
C ARG A 218 -87.21 -17.57 -12.14
N ASP A 219 -86.35 -18.51 -11.77
CA ASP A 219 -86.71 -19.92 -11.63
C ASP A 219 -87.73 -20.16 -10.51
N PHE A 220 -87.77 -19.29 -9.51
CA PHE A 220 -88.76 -19.32 -8.43
C PHE A 220 -90.18 -18.90 -8.84
N TRP A 221 -90.36 -18.24 -9.99
CA TRP A 221 -91.69 -17.86 -10.52
C TRP A 221 -92.26 -18.86 -11.54
N TRP A 222 -91.52 -19.93 -11.86
CA TRP A 222 -91.92 -20.97 -12.84
C TRP A 222 -92.20 -22.35 -12.22
N LEU A 223 -92.30 -22.42 -10.88
CA LEU A 223 -92.80 -23.57 -10.10
C LEU A 223 -94.04 -23.14 -9.32
#